data_AF-U5S251-F1
#
_entry.id   AF-U5S251-F1
#
_cell.length_a   1.000
_cell.length_b   1.000
_cell.length_c   1.000
_cell.angle_alpha   90.00
_cell.angle_beta   90.00
_cell.angle_gamma   90.00
#
_symmetry.space_group_name_H-M   'P 1'
#
loop_
_entity.id
_entity.type
_entity.pdbx_description
1 polymer ?
#
loop_
_entity_poly.entity_id
_entity_poly.type
_entity_poly.pdbx_seq_one_letter_code
_entity_poly.pdbx_strand_id
1 'polypeptide(L)'
;MENNGQKRELQINRRNFLKAGAAAAVSMGIMGTIGTKTAVAAEAAVGSSAARNGAQSKLKPTGNYGSASVKLAQYNNEWLGTTKIVGEVKNTSEADVGFSQAARGLYGAKPRVGRNYFVRKTPEGAAQNDTLVLLATEAAVQGKVSPVKLAIPDPEQMSQNIKDFAYYLRADEVGIGRMPEYAWYSHKVTNNPALLKNDLANAVTPVTDRHPYVIVVLVDQHLETMLASTGYDAISIAQSFRGYHASG
;
A
#
# COMPACT_ATOMS: atom_id res chain seq x y z
N MET A 1 -12.24 -12.44 57.15
CA MET A 1 -11.06 -12.71 56.31
C MET A 1 -11.56 -12.95 54.90
N GLU A 2 -11.68 -11.89 54.10
CA GLU A 2 -12.11 -11.95 52.69
C GLU A 2 -10.89 -11.68 51.82
N ASN A 3 -10.53 -12.65 50.97
CA ASN A 3 -9.38 -12.57 50.08
C ASN A 3 -9.88 -12.26 48.66
N ASN A 4 -9.69 -11.01 48.23
CA ASN A 4 -10.07 -10.49 46.93
C ASN A 4 -9.02 -10.88 45.87
N GLY A 5 -9.26 -11.97 45.14
CA GLY A 5 -8.42 -12.39 44.01
C GLY A 5 -8.72 -11.59 42.74
N GLN A 6 -8.04 -10.45 42.56
CA GLN A 6 -8.04 -9.72 41.29
C GLN A 6 -7.47 -10.61 40.15
N LYS A 7 -8.29 -10.88 39.13
CA LYS A 7 -7.87 -11.46 37.85
C LYS A 7 -6.83 -10.54 37.20
N ARG A 8 -5.57 -10.99 37.16
CA ARG A 8 -4.53 -10.39 36.31
C ARG A 8 -4.81 -10.73 34.85
N GLU A 9 -5.26 -9.77 34.06
CA GLU A 9 -5.20 -9.85 32.61
C GLU A 9 -3.74 -9.98 32.15
N LEU A 10 -3.48 -10.97 31.30
CA LEU A 10 -2.19 -11.23 30.69
C LEU A 10 -1.82 -10.09 29.72
N GLN A 11 -1.18 -9.04 30.23
CA GLN A 11 -0.54 -8.02 29.40
C GLN A 11 0.74 -8.59 28.78
N ILE A 12 0.68 -8.96 27.51
CA ILE A 12 1.86 -9.35 26.72
C ILE A 12 2.58 -8.07 26.26
N ASN A 13 3.77 -7.83 26.78
CA ASN A 13 4.61 -6.68 26.41
C ASN A 13 5.20 -6.84 24.98
N ARG A 14 5.51 -5.73 24.29
CA ARG A 14 6.06 -5.65 22.91
C ARG A 14 7.21 -6.63 22.63
N ARG A 15 8.11 -6.87 23.59
CA ARG A 15 9.20 -7.87 23.45
C ARG A 15 8.68 -9.29 23.33
N ASN A 16 7.59 -9.62 24.02
CA ASN A 16 6.96 -10.93 23.95
C ASN A 16 6.09 -11.07 22.69
N PHE A 17 5.51 -9.98 22.17
CA PHE A 17 4.84 -9.96 20.86
C PHE A 17 5.81 -10.22 19.70
N LEU A 18 6.97 -9.55 19.69
CA LEU A 18 8.01 -9.78 18.68
C LEU A 18 8.59 -11.20 18.76
N LYS A 19 8.76 -11.75 19.98
CA LYS A 19 9.19 -13.14 20.16
C LYS A 19 8.12 -14.16 19.79
N ALA A 20 6.84 -13.88 20.04
CA ALA A 20 5.74 -14.76 19.65
C ALA A 20 5.54 -14.77 18.12
N GLY A 21 5.68 -13.63 17.46
CA GLY A 21 5.69 -13.53 15.99
C GLY A 21 6.89 -14.24 15.36
N ALA A 22 8.07 -14.19 16.00
CA ALA A 22 9.24 -14.93 15.56
C ALA A 22 9.14 -16.45 15.84
N ALA A 23 8.57 -16.85 16.98
CA ALA A 23 8.42 -18.27 17.35
C ALA A 23 7.38 -18.99 16.50
N ALA A 24 6.28 -18.33 16.14
CA ALA A 24 5.28 -18.87 15.20
C ALA A 24 5.85 -19.04 13.78
N ALA A 25 6.83 -18.23 13.39
CA ALA A 25 7.50 -18.36 12.08
C ALA A 25 8.53 -19.51 12.05
N VAL A 26 9.13 -19.88 13.18
CA VAL A 26 10.12 -20.97 13.27
C VAL A 26 9.44 -22.33 13.39
N SER A 27 8.28 -22.44 14.06
CA SER A 27 7.54 -23.69 14.17
C SER A 27 6.81 -24.12 12.88
N MET A 28 6.61 -23.20 11.93
CA MET A 28 6.16 -23.55 10.58
C MET A 28 7.28 -24.05 9.65
N GLY A 29 8.54 -24.04 10.12
CA GLY A 29 9.72 -24.40 9.33
C GLY A 29 10.36 -25.74 9.65
N ILE A 30 9.99 -26.43 10.75
CA ILE A 30 10.55 -27.75 11.10
C ILE A 30 9.48 -28.58 11.81
N MET A 31 8.81 -29.48 11.08
CA MET A 31 8.64 -30.88 11.51
C MET A 31 7.94 -31.68 10.40
N GLY A 32 8.69 -32.56 9.74
CA GLY A 32 8.10 -33.71 9.10
C GLY A 32 7.49 -34.64 10.15
N THR A 33 6.36 -35.25 9.80
CA THR A 33 5.81 -36.52 10.29
C THR A 33 5.78 -36.73 11.82
N ILE A 34 4.56 -36.72 12.39
CA ILE A 34 3.95 -37.77 13.26
C ILE A 34 2.88 -37.11 14.15
N GLY A 35 1.66 -37.66 14.10
CA GLY A 35 0.69 -37.53 15.19
C GLY A 35 -0.43 -36.52 14.98
N THR A 36 -1.50 -36.99 14.33
CA THR A 36 -2.85 -36.42 14.37
C THR A 36 -3.27 -36.02 15.79
N LYS A 37 -3.48 -34.73 16.08
CA LYS A 37 -4.43 -34.16 17.09
C LYS A 37 -4.40 -32.64 17.30
N THR A 38 -3.62 -31.84 16.57
CA THR A 38 -3.53 -30.38 16.79
C THR A 38 -4.42 -29.52 15.90
N ALA A 39 -4.92 -30.06 14.78
CA ALA A 39 -5.72 -29.27 13.83
C ALA A 39 -7.13 -28.89 14.34
N VAL A 40 -7.67 -29.61 15.32
CA VAL A 40 -9.06 -29.41 15.81
C VAL A 40 -9.17 -28.24 16.81
N ALA A 41 -8.06 -27.83 17.44
CA ALA A 41 -8.08 -26.75 18.42
C ALA A 41 -8.12 -25.35 17.78
N ALA A 42 -7.68 -25.21 16.52
CA ALA A 42 -7.73 -23.93 15.80
C ALA A 42 -9.13 -23.61 15.28
N GLU A 43 -9.94 -24.63 14.95
CA GLU A 43 -11.33 -24.47 14.48
C GLU A 43 -12.32 -24.20 15.63
N ALA A 44 -12.01 -24.65 16.86
CA ALA A 44 -12.90 -24.46 18.02
C ALA A 44 -12.89 -23.02 18.59
N ALA A 45 -11.97 -22.16 18.17
CA ALA A 45 -11.93 -20.74 18.57
C ALA A 45 -12.88 -19.84 17.74
N VAL A 46 -13.58 -20.40 16.74
CA VAL A 46 -14.60 -19.71 15.93
C VAL A 46 -15.87 -19.38 16.75
N GLY A 47 -15.99 -19.89 17.98
CA GLY A 47 -17.22 -19.81 18.79
C GLY A 47 -17.20 -18.91 20.04
N SER A 48 -16.11 -18.24 20.40
CA SER A 48 -16.12 -17.40 21.61
C SER A 48 -16.51 -15.95 21.29
N SER A 49 -17.80 -15.65 21.46
CA SER A 49 -18.35 -14.29 21.47
C SER A 49 -17.84 -13.52 22.70
N ALA A 50 -16.66 -12.90 22.59
CA ALA A 50 -16.26 -11.83 23.48
C ALA A 50 -17.12 -10.58 23.18
N ALA A 51 -17.62 -9.90 24.22
CA ALA A 51 -18.44 -8.70 24.10
C ALA A 51 -17.74 -7.63 23.23
N ARG A 52 -18.32 -7.32 22.06
CA ARG A 52 -17.72 -6.42 21.07
C ARG A 52 -18.25 -5.00 21.25
N ASN A 53 -17.64 -4.24 22.16
CA ASN A 53 -17.89 -2.81 22.27
C ASN A 53 -17.08 -2.06 21.20
N GLY A 54 -17.66 -1.96 20.00
CA GLY A 54 -17.12 -1.20 18.87
C GLY A 54 -18.02 -1.33 17.65
N ALA A 55 -18.14 -0.27 16.84
CA ALA A 55 -18.85 -0.33 15.57
C ALA A 55 -18.25 -1.46 14.72
N GLN A 56 -19.05 -2.46 14.39
CA GLN A 56 -18.61 -3.55 13.53
C GLN A 56 -18.60 -3.07 12.08
N SER A 57 -17.49 -3.32 11.40
CA SER A 57 -17.41 -3.37 9.95
C SER A 57 -18.63 -4.11 9.38
N LYS A 58 -19.49 -3.37 8.65
CA LYS A 58 -20.66 -3.92 7.95
C LYS A 58 -20.35 -4.27 6.51
N LEU A 59 -19.26 -3.72 5.97
CA LEU A 59 -18.78 -4.09 4.65
C LEU A 59 -17.95 -5.36 4.85
N LYS A 60 -18.42 -6.48 4.30
CA LYS A 60 -17.56 -7.64 4.09
C LYS A 60 -17.21 -7.65 2.61
N PRO A 61 -16.26 -6.81 2.16
CA PRO A 61 -15.83 -6.80 0.78
C PRO A 61 -15.22 -8.16 0.48
N THR A 62 -16.02 -9.05 -0.08
CA THR A 62 -15.51 -10.19 -0.80
C THR A 62 -14.97 -9.63 -2.10
N GLY A 63 -13.74 -9.98 -2.47
CA GLY A 63 -13.14 -9.51 -3.72
C GLY A 63 -14.08 -9.87 -4.88
N ASN A 64 -14.68 -8.86 -5.49
CA ASN A 64 -15.58 -9.03 -6.61
C ASN A 64 -14.77 -8.96 -7.90
N TYR A 65 -14.16 -10.08 -8.26
CA TYR A 65 -13.37 -10.21 -9.50
C TYR A 65 -14.25 -10.49 -10.73
N GLY A 66 -15.55 -10.21 -10.65
CA GLY A 66 -16.52 -10.55 -11.68
C GLY A 66 -16.55 -12.06 -11.93
N SER A 67 -16.36 -12.47 -13.17
CA SER A 67 -16.29 -13.89 -13.56
C SER A 67 -14.93 -14.55 -13.31
N ALA A 68 -13.91 -13.80 -12.86
CA ALA A 68 -12.58 -14.35 -12.67
C ALA A 68 -12.48 -15.14 -11.36
N SER A 69 -11.89 -16.34 -11.45
CA SER A 69 -11.51 -17.12 -10.27
C SER A 69 -10.09 -16.77 -9.83
N VAL A 70 -9.92 -16.18 -8.65
CA VAL A 70 -8.61 -15.85 -8.09
C VAL A 70 -8.16 -16.93 -7.10
N LYS A 71 -6.94 -17.43 -7.27
CA LYS A 71 -6.29 -18.29 -6.28
C LYS A 71 -5.18 -17.49 -5.61
N LEU A 72 -5.18 -17.48 -4.28
CA LEU A 72 -4.13 -16.82 -3.51
C LEU A 72 -2.94 -17.76 -3.32
N ALA A 73 -1.75 -17.26 -3.62
CA ALA A 73 -0.50 -17.91 -3.27
C ALA A 73 -0.05 -17.45 -1.88
N GLN A 74 0.65 -18.31 -1.15
CA GLN A 74 1.28 -17.91 0.10
C GLN A 74 2.41 -16.90 -0.17
N TYR A 75 2.51 -15.91 0.71
CA TYR A 75 3.59 -14.93 0.66
C TYR A 75 4.96 -15.63 0.75
N ASN A 76 5.90 -15.17 -0.08
CA ASN A 76 7.29 -15.57 -0.06
C ASN A 76 8.16 -14.46 -0.69
N ASN A 77 9.49 -14.62 -0.64
CA ASN A 77 10.44 -13.65 -1.20
C ASN A 77 11.06 -14.11 -2.55
N GLU A 78 10.63 -15.25 -3.07
CA GLU A 78 11.18 -15.87 -4.29
C GLU A 78 10.27 -15.65 -5.51
N TRP A 79 9.02 -15.27 -5.29
CA TRP A 79 7.98 -15.13 -6.31
C TRP A 79 7.15 -13.86 -6.07
N LEU A 80 6.91 -13.12 -7.14
CA LEU A 80 5.92 -12.06 -7.21
C LEU A 80 4.66 -12.63 -7.87
N GLY A 81 3.75 -13.18 -7.07
CA GLY A 81 2.58 -13.89 -7.57
C GLY A 81 3.00 -15.15 -8.33
N THR A 82 2.75 -15.19 -9.64
CA THR A 82 3.11 -16.32 -10.52
C THR A 82 4.48 -16.18 -11.18
N THR A 83 5.22 -15.11 -10.90
CA THR A 83 6.50 -14.81 -11.55
C THR A 83 7.66 -15.00 -10.58
N LYS A 84 8.66 -15.79 -10.97
CA LYS A 84 9.86 -16.02 -10.14
C LYS A 84 10.76 -14.79 -10.15
N ILE A 85 11.21 -14.38 -8.97
CA ILE A 85 12.25 -13.36 -8.81
C ILE A 85 13.60 -14.06 -9.00
N VAL A 86 14.36 -13.61 -9.99
CA VAL A 86 15.70 -14.13 -10.29
C VAL A 86 16.73 -13.02 -10.07
N GLY A 87 17.67 -13.26 -9.16
CA GLY A 87 18.71 -12.30 -8.80
C GLY A 87 18.26 -11.25 -7.77
N GLU A 88 19.15 -10.29 -7.51
CA GLU A 88 18.92 -9.20 -6.57
C GLU A 88 18.08 -8.09 -7.22
N VAL A 89 16.98 -7.70 -6.58
CA VAL A 89 16.18 -6.53 -6.98
C VAL A 89 16.68 -5.31 -6.20
N LYS A 90 17.27 -4.35 -6.90
CA LYS A 90 17.87 -3.15 -6.29
C LYS A 90 16.85 -2.02 -6.17
N ASN A 91 16.90 -1.27 -5.07
CA ASN A 91 16.19 0.00 -4.97
C ASN A 91 16.74 0.98 -6.04
N THR A 92 15.86 1.66 -6.76
CA THR A 92 16.23 2.66 -7.77
C THR A 92 16.12 4.08 -7.21
N SER A 93 16.78 5.06 -7.83
CA SER A 93 16.55 6.47 -7.51
C SER A 93 15.29 6.97 -8.22
N GLU A 94 14.50 7.80 -7.57
CA GLU A 94 13.37 8.48 -8.21
C GLU A 94 13.83 9.41 -9.35
N ALA A 95 15.07 9.92 -9.30
CA ALA A 95 15.64 10.74 -10.37
C ALA A 95 15.88 9.96 -11.68
N ASP A 96 15.85 8.63 -11.62
CA ASP A 96 16.09 7.73 -12.74
C ASP A 96 14.79 7.16 -13.33
N VAL A 97 13.61 7.56 -12.83
CA VAL A 97 12.34 7.20 -13.48
C VAL A 97 12.16 7.99 -14.78
N GLY A 98 11.37 7.46 -15.72
CA GLY A 98 11.24 8.01 -17.07
C GLY A 98 10.86 9.50 -17.11
N PHE A 99 9.93 9.95 -16.27
CA PHE A 99 9.55 11.37 -16.21
C PHE A 99 10.66 12.27 -15.65
N SER A 100 11.43 11.80 -14.67
CA SER A 100 12.59 12.52 -14.13
C SER A 100 13.69 12.63 -15.18
N GLN A 101 13.97 11.56 -15.90
CA GLN A 101 14.92 11.56 -17.02
C GLN A 101 14.48 12.49 -18.16
N ALA A 102 13.18 12.48 -18.52
CA ALA A 102 12.62 13.41 -19.50
C ALA A 102 12.75 14.87 -19.04
N ALA A 103 12.46 15.17 -17.77
CA ALA A 103 12.59 16.51 -17.19
C ALA A 103 14.03 17.03 -17.20
N ARG A 104 15.00 16.12 -17.01
CA ARG A 104 16.45 16.36 -17.13
C ARG A 104 16.93 16.51 -18.58
N GLY A 105 16.08 16.22 -19.56
CA GLY A 105 16.40 16.33 -20.99
C GLY A 105 17.14 15.14 -21.59
N LEU A 106 17.22 14.00 -20.89
CA LEU A 106 17.96 12.82 -21.36
C LEU A 106 17.34 12.19 -22.61
N TYR A 107 16.05 12.41 -22.85
CA TYR A 107 15.34 11.95 -24.06
C TYR A 107 15.23 13.03 -25.14
N GLY A 108 15.99 14.12 -25.01
CA GLY A 108 16.01 15.24 -25.96
C GLY A 108 15.02 16.36 -25.63
N ALA A 109 15.05 17.41 -26.46
CA ALA A 109 14.31 18.65 -26.22
C ALA A 109 12.78 18.47 -26.26
N LYS A 110 12.26 17.65 -27.18
CA LYS A 110 10.82 17.46 -27.35
C LYS A 110 10.16 16.83 -26.10
N PRO A 111 10.63 15.69 -25.55
CA PRO A 111 10.08 15.15 -24.31
C PRO A 111 10.25 16.09 -23.12
N ARG A 112 11.37 16.80 -23.02
CA ARG A 112 11.63 17.78 -21.95
C ARG A 112 10.58 18.88 -21.92
N VAL A 113 10.28 19.47 -23.07
CA VAL A 113 9.24 20.52 -23.20
C VAL A 113 7.85 19.90 -23.02
N GLY A 114 7.59 18.73 -23.63
CA GLY A 114 6.33 17.99 -23.53
C GLY A 114 5.89 17.71 -22.09
N ARG A 115 6.85 17.32 -21.24
CA ARG A 115 6.62 17.01 -19.82
C ARG A 115 5.97 18.15 -19.04
N ASN A 116 6.11 19.41 -19.47
CA ASN A 116 5.56 20.56 -18.77
C ASN A 116 4.06 20.81 -19.05
N TYR A 117 3.52 20.30 -20.14
CA TYR A 117 2.14 20.61 -20.55
C TYR A 117 1.32 19.40 -20.97
N PHE A 118 1.91 18.19 -21.07
CA PHE A 118 1.21 17.02 -21.60
C PHE A 118 -0.07 16.68 -20.85
N VAL A 119 -0.11 16.95 -19.54
CA VAL A 119 -1.30 16.73 -18.71
C VAL A 119 -2.41 17.74 -19.02
N ARG A 120 -2.03 19.02 -19.16
CA ARG A 120 -2.96 20.16 -19.26
C ARG A 120 -3.41 20.42 -20.70
N LYS A 121 -3.39 19.41 -21.57
CA LYS A 121 -3.79 19.52 -23.00
C LYS A 121 -5.29 19.64 -23.18
N THR A 122 -6.08 19.11 -22.24
CA THR A 122 -7.55 19.19 -22.24
C THR A 122 -8.04 19.94 -21.01
N PRO A 123 -9.23 20.58 -21.05
CA PRO A 123 -9.79 21.26 -19.89
C PRO A 123 -9.96 20.34 -18.68
N GLU A 124 -10.44 19.11 -18.90
CA GLU A 124 -10.62 18.10 -17.84
C GLU A 124 -9.28 17.71 -17.20
N GLY A 125 -8.27 17.36 -18.01
CA GLY A 125 -6.95 17.00 -17.49
C GLY A 125 -6.28 18.15 -16.75
N ALA A 126 -6.49 19.40 -17.19
CA ALA A 126 -6.01 20.58 -16.49
C ALA A 126 -6.69 20.76 -15.12
N ALA A 127 -8.01 20.62 -15.04
CA ALA A 127 -8.75 20.73 -13.78
C ALA A 127 -8.30 19.68 -12.76
N GLN A 128 -8.20 18.41 -13.18
CA GLN A 128 -7.76 17.32 -12.31
C GLN A 128 -6.32 17.50 -11.84
N ASN A 129 -5.42 17.94 -12.72
CA ASN A 129 -4.04 18.24 -12.37
C ASN A 129 -3.95 19.34 -11.30
N ASP A 130 -4.69 20.43 -11.50
CA ASP A 130 -4.64 21.59 -10.63
C ASP A 130 -5.17 21.27 -9.22
N THR A 131 -6.08 20.29 -9.08
CA THR A 131 -6.47 19.73 -7.79
C THR A 131 -5.39 18.80 -7.21
N LEU A 132 -4.87 17.86 -8.01
CA LEU A 132 -3.92 16.85 -7.54
C LEU A 132 -2.63 17.47 -6.97
N VAL A 133 -2.12 18.55 -7.57
CA VAL A 133 -0.89 19.20 -7.10
C VAL A 133 -1.00 19.76 -5.67
N LEU A 134 -2.21 20.01 -5.18
CA LEU A 134 -2.45 20.45 -3.81
C LEU A 134 -2.50 19.26 -2.83
N LEU A 135 -3.07 18.14 -3.27
CA LEU A 135 -3.24 16.93 -2.45
C LEU A 135 -1.95 16.10 -2.34
N ALA A 136 -1.08 16.15 -3.35
CA ALA A 136 0.14 15.32 -3.40
C ALA A 136 1.36 15.94 -2.68
N THR A 137 1.18 16.99 -1.87
CA THR A 137 2.31 17.61 -1.16
C THR A 137 2.75 16.77 0.05
N GLU A 138 4.03 16.81 0.42
CA GLU A 138 4.50 16.09 1.63
C GLU A 138 3.69 16.47 2.88
N ALA A 139 3.29 17.74 3.01
CA ALA A 139 2.47 18.22 4.12
C ALA A 139 1.02 17.71 4.09
N ALA A 140 0.49 17.37 2.91
CA ALA A 140 -0.86 16.81 2.77
C ALA A 140 -0.88 15.30 3.05
N VAL A 141 0.17 14.58 2.65
CA VAL A 141 0.24 13.11 2.78
C VAL A 141 1.00 12.63 4.02
N GLN A 142 1.65 13.53 4.76
CA GLN A 142 2.29 13.25 6.04
C GLN A 142 1.74 14.13 7.15
N GLY A 143 1.78 13.63 8.39
CA GLY A 143 1.26 14.37 9.54
C GLY A 143 1.98 14.01 10.83
N LYS A 144 1.81 14.88 11.84
CA LYS A 144 2.30 14.61 13.19
C LYS A 144 1.50 13.46 13.80
N VAL A 145 2.20 12.37 14.13
CA VAL A 145 1.59 11.24 14.83
C VAL A 145 1.01 11.70 16.17
N SER A 146 -0.25 11.34 16.45
CA SER A 146 -0.90 11.65 17.71
C SER A 146 -0.13 11.06 18.90
N PRO A 147 0.11 11.84 19.98
CA PRO A 147 0.72 11.30 21.19
C PRO A 147 -0.25 10.39 21.96
N VAL A 148 -1.56 10.53 21.73
CA VAL A 148 -2.60 9.71 22.35
C VAL A 148 -2.66 8.38 21.63
N LYS A 149 -2.36 7.30 22.35
CA LYS A 149 -2.43 5.94 21.83
C LYS A 149 -3.82 5.38 22.10
N LEU A 150 -4.53 5.04 21.03
CA LEU A 150 -5.76 4.27 21.12
C LEU A 150 -5.44 2.78 21.29
N ALA A 151 -6.37 2.02 21.84
CA ALA A 151 -6.28 0.56 21.86
C ALA A 151 -6.15 0.06 20.41
N ILE A 152 -5.14 -0.77 20.16
CA ILE A 152 -4.93 -1.38 18.84
C ILE A 152 -5.79 -2.65 18.80
N PRO A 153 -6.79 -2.74 17.90
CA PRO A 153 -7.56 -3.96 17.68
C PRO A 153 -6.66 -5.13 17.29
N ASP A 154 -7.22 -6.34 17.27
CA ASP A 154 -6.52 -7.46 16.65
C ASP A 154 -6.21 -7.16 15.16
N PRO A 155 -5.14 -7.73 14.58
CA PRO A 155 -4.72 -7.40 13.22
C PRO A 155 -5.77 -7.69 12.15
N GLU A 156 -6.62 -8.70 12.34
CA GLU A 156 -7.68 -9.05 11.40
C GLU A 156 -8.75 -7.96 11.40
N GLN A 157 -9.26 -7.57 12.57
CA GLN A 157 -10.21 -6.49 12.72
C GLN A 157 -9.64 -5.14 12.27
N MET A 158 -8.37 -4.86 12.55
CA MET A 158 -7.70 -3.64 12.06
C MET A 158 -7.66 -3.62 10.52
N SER A 159 -7.25 -4.73 9.90
CA SER A 159 -7.18 -4.84 8.45
C SER A 159 -8.56 -4.67 7.79
N GLN A 160 -9.60 -5.22 8.42
CA GLN A 160 -10.97 -5.07 7.97
C GLN A 160 -11.44 -3.62 8.08
N ASN A 161 -11.16 -2.93 9.19
CA ASN A 161 -11.52 -1.53 9.36
C ASN A 161 -10.84 -0.62 8.33
N ILE A 162 -9.55 -0.87 8.04
CA ILE A 162 -8.81 -0.12 7.02
C ILE A 162 -9.44 -0.32 5.64
N LYS A 163 -9.75 -1.57 5.28
CA LYS A 163 -10.40 -1.90 4.01
C LYS A 163 -11.76 -1.23 3.91
N ASP A 164 -12.61 -1.37 4.92
CA ASP A 164 -13.93 -0.74 4.97
C ASP A 164 -13.87 0.76 4.78
N PHE A 165 -12.90 1.41 5.41
CA PHE A 165 -12.69 2.84 5.27
C PHE A 165 -12.28 3.20 3.84
N ALA A 166 -11.35 2.45 3.23
CA ALA A 166 -10.97 2.69 1.84
C ALA A 166 -12.12 2.45 0.84
N TYR A 167 -12.93 1.40 1.04
CA TYR A 167 -14.14 1.16 0.24
C TYR A 167 -15.19 2.25 0.43
N TYR A 168 -15.38 2.74 1.66
CA TYR A 168 -16.22 3.90 1.93
C TYR A 168 -15.74 5.14 1.17
N LEU A 169 -14.42 5.32 1.07
CA LEU A 169 -13.76 6.34 0.25
C LEU A 169 -13.69 6.00 -1.25
N ARG A 170 -14.47 5.02 -1.73
CA ARG A 170 -14.64 4.66 -3.15
C ARG A 170 -13.44 3.97 -3.80
N ALA A 171 -12.55 3.34 -3.04
CA ALA A 171 -11.61 2.38 -3.62
C ALA A 171 -12.39 1.21 -4.26
N ASP A 172 -11.94 0.73 -5.42
CA ASP A 172 -12.55 -0.40 -6.11
C ASP A 172 -12.02 -1.74 -5.57
N GLU A 173 -10.76 -1.77 -5.11
CA GLU A 173 -10.15 -2.91 -4.43
C GLU A 173 -9.05 -2.45 -3.46
N VAL A 174 -8.85 -3.19 -2.37
CA VAL A 174 -7.92 -2.84 -1.29
C VAL A 174 -7.10 -4.04 -0.83
N GLY A 175 -5.79 -3.98 -1.08
CA GLY A 175 -4.80 -4.95 -0.60
C GLY A 175 -4.07 -4.44 0.64
N ILE A 176 -3.76 -5.34 1.57
CA ILE A 176 -2.84 -5.06 2.68
C ILE A 176 -1.80 -6.17 2.71
N GLY A 177 -0.53 -5.80 2.77
CA GLY A 177 0.58 -6.74 2.71
C GLY A 177 1.85 -6.24 3.37
N ARG A 178 2.89 -7.06 3.30
CA ARG A 178 4.24 -6.65 3.71
C ARG A 178 4.85 -5.81 2.60
N MET A 179 5.55 -4.74 2.98
CA MET A 179 6.29 -3.92 2.04
C MET A 179 7.65 -4.59 1.74
N PRO A 180 7.93 -5.00 0.50
CA PRO A 180 9.24 -5.57 0.18
C PRO A 180 10.35 -4.53 0.33
N GLU A 181 11.52 -4.94 0.83
CA GLU A 181 12.66 -4.02 1.01
C GLU A 181 13.11 -3.36 -0.30
N TYR A 182 12.99 -4.08 -1.42
CA TYR A 182 13.34 -3.58 -2.74
C TYR A 182 12.31 -2.60 -3.33
N ALA A 183 11.11 -2.48 -2.75
CA ALA A 183 10.01 -1.67 -3.29
C ALA A 183 10.12 -0.17 -2.93
N TRP A 184 11.11 0.22 -2.11
CA TRP A 184 11.41 1.61 -1.82
C TRP A 184 12.33 2.22 -2.89
N TYR A 185 12.28 3.53 -3.08
CA TYR A 185 13.38 4.23 -3.75
C TYR A 185 14.62 4.24 -2.83
N SER A 186 15.81 4.29 -3.43
CA SER A 186 17.05 4.56 -2.68
C SER A 186 17.14 6.04 -2.32
N HIS A 187 16.75 6.90 -3.25
CA HIS A 187 16.69 8.35 -3.09
C HIS A 187 15.39 8.89 -3.70
N LYS A 188 14.76 9.83 -3.00
CA LYS A 188 13.58 10.57 -3.47
C LYS A 188 13.99 11.95 -3.98
N VAL A 189 13.26 12.48 -4.95
CA VAL A 189 13.44 13.85 -5.45
C VAL A 189 12.78 14.81 -4.46
N THR A 190 13.56 15.74 -3.92
CA THR A 190 13.06 16.77 -2.98
C THR A 190 13.25 18.19 -3.52
N ASN A 191 14.08 18.36 -4.55
CA ASN A 191 14.33 19.67 -5.17
C ASN A 191 14.18 19.58 -6.70
N ASN A 192 12.96 19.82 -7.16
CA ASN A 192 12.62 19.85 -8.57
C ASN A 192 13.44 20.86 -9.39
N PRO A 193 13.68 22.11 -8.92
CA PRO A 193 14.56 23.04 -9.62
C PRO A 193 15.98 22.50 -9.88
N ALA A 194 16.59 21.81 -8.92
CA ALA A 194 17.89 21.16 -9.10
C ALA A 194 17.80 19.96 -10.07
N LEU A 195 16.74 19.16 -9.97
CA LEU A 195 16.49 18.05 -10.90
C LEU A 195 16.43 18.54 -12.36
N LEU A 196 15.72 19.63 -12.63
CA LEU A 196 15.60 20.21 -13.98
C LEU A 196 16.92 20.72 -14.57
N LYS A 197 17.91 21.00 -13.70
CA LYS A 197 19.28 21.37 -14.07
C LYS A 197 20.23 20.17 -14.14
N ASN A 198 19.69 18.95 -13.95
CA ASN A 198 20.46 17.71 -13.84
C ASN A 198 21.49 17.72 -12.69
N ASP A 199 21.24 18.53 -11.65
CA ASP A 199 22.08 18.62 -10.46
C ASP A 199 21.61 17.59 -9.42
N LEU A 200 21.99 16.33 -9.63
CA LEU A 200 21.52 15.22 -8.80
C LEU A 200 21.98 15.33 -7.35
N ALA A 201 23.14 15.92 -7.08
CA ALA A 201 23.69 16.09 -5.74
C ALA A 201 22.77 16.92 -4.84
N ASN A 202 22.08 17.91 -5.42
CA ASN A 202 21.14 18.77 -4.71
C ASN A 202 19.66 18.45 -4.98
N ALA A 203 19.37 17.55 -5.93
CA ALA A 203 17.99 17.21 -6.33
C ALA A 203 17.34 16.13 -5.45
N VAL A 204 18.15 15.22 -4.89
CA VAL A 204 17.64 14.02 -4.22
C VAL A 204 18.10 13.89 -2.78
N THR A 205 17.31 13.23 -1.95
CA THR A 205 17.68 12.82 -0.60
C THR A 205 17.49 11.32 -0.40
N PRO A 206 18.33 10.65 0.40
CA PRO A 206 18.14 9.23 0.70
C PRO A 206 16.78 8.96 1.36
N VAL A 207 16.13 7.87 0.98
CA VAL A 207 14.92 7.40 1.67
C VAL A 207 15.31 6.58 2.89
N THR A 208 15.02 7.11 4.08
CA THR A 208 15.35 6.45 5.36
C THR A 208 14.16 5.80 6.04
N ASP A 209 12.95 6.31 5.80
CA ASP A 209 11.74 5.82 6.45
C ASP A 209 11.23 4.57 5.72
N ARG A 210 11.26 3.42 6.42
CA ARG A 210 10.80 2.14 5.90
C ARG A 210 9.73 1.55 6.79
N HIS A 211 8.53 1.40 6.24
CA HIS A 211 7.40 0.77 6.92
C HIS A 211 7.29 -0.71 6.55
N PRO A 212 6.99 -1.61 7.52
CA PRO A 212 6.94 -3.05 7.28
C PRO A 212 5.69 -3.50 6.51
N TYR A 213 4.65 -2.66 6.46
CA TYR A 213 3.37 -2.96 5.82
C TYR A 213 3.01 -1.87 4.81
N VAL A 214 2.23 -2.26 3.81
CA VAL A 214 1.71 -1.38 2.77
C VAL A 214 0.22 -1.63 2.60
N ILE A 215 -0.53 -0.54 2.40
CA ILE A 215 -1.94 -0.57 1.99
C ILE A 215 -1.94 -0.14 0.52
N VAL A 216 -2.53 -0.97 -0.34
CA VAL A 216 -2.65 -0.72 -1.78
C VAL A 216 -4.11 -0.52 -2.09
N VAL A 217 -4.43 0.61 -2.72
CA VAL A 217 -5.77 0.91 -3.22
C VAL A 217 -5.74 0.88 -4.74
N LEU A 218 -6.79 0.33 -5.34
CA LEU A 218 -7.01 0.35 -6.78
C LEU A 218 -8.25 1.20 -7.08
N VAL A 219 -8.14 2.01 -8.13
CA VAL A 219 -9.23 2.82 -8.68
C VAL A 219 -9.36 2.52 -10.16
N ASP A 220 -10.57 2.18 -10.60
CA ASP A 220 -10.90 1.92 -11.99
C ASP A 220 -10.71 3.20 -12.82
N GLN A 221 -10.19 3.07 -14.03
CA GLN A 221 -10.06 4.16 -15.00
C GLN A 221 -11.31 4.40 -15.85
N HIS A 222 -12.38 3.63 -15.63
CA HIS A 222 -13.66 3.66 -16.34
C HIS A 222 -13.60 2.95 -17.70
N LEU A 223 -14.05 1.69 -17.72
CA LEU A 223 -14.03 0.83 -18.90
C LEU A 223 -14.76 1.44 -20.10
N GLU A 224 -15.94 2.02 -19.90
CA GLU A 224 -16.77 2.57 -20.98
C GLU A 224 -16.03 3.70 -21.74
N THR A 225 -15.35 4.59 -21.02
CA THR A 225 -14.50 5.62 -21.65
C THR A 225 -13.31 5.00 -22.37
N MET A 226 -12.68 3.97 -21.79
CA MET A 226 -11.55 3.29 -22.43
C MET A 226 -11.96 2.62 -23.74
N LEU A 227 -13.14 1.98 -23.79
CA LEU A 227 -13.68 1.33 -24.99
C LEU A 227 -14.01 2.32 -26.11
N ALA A 228 -14.26 3.58 -25.77
CA ALA A 228 -14.48 4.67 -26.73
C ALA A 228 -13.20 5.42 -27.11
N SER A 229 -12.05 5.06 -26.52
CA SER A 229 -10.77 5.73 -26.71
C SER A 229 -9.82 4.89 -27.57
N THR A 230 -8.86 5.54 -28.23
CA THR A 230 -7.70 4.86 -28.83
C THR A 230 -6.62 4.50 -27.82
N GLY A 231 -6.78 4.91 -26.55
CA GLY A 231 -5.80 4.75 -25.47
C GLY A 231 -4.69 5.80 -25.46
N TYR A 232 -4.49 6.54 -26.56
CA TYR A 232 -3.50 7.63 -26.68
C TYR A 232 -4.08 8.93 -27.25
N ASP A 233 -5.40 9.03 -27.34
CA ASP A 233 -6.10 10.25 -27.73
C ASP A 233 -6.18 11.28 -26.57
N ALA A 234 -7.02 12.30 -26.74
CA ALA A 234 -7.14 13.41 -25.80
C ALA A 234 -7.73 13.02 -24.42
N ILE A 235 -8.43 11.89 -24.28
CA ILE A 235 -9.05 11.50 -23.00
C ILE A 235 -8.10 10.67 -22.10
N SER A 236 -7.08 10.05 -22.68
CA SER A 236 -6.15 9.13 -21.99
C SER A 236 -5.55 9.70 -20.70
N ILE A 237 -5.10 10.95 -20.73
CA ILE A 237 -4.56 11.63 -19.55
C ILE A 237 -5.62 11.83 -18.47
N ALA A 238 -6.84 12.22 -18.86
CA ALA A 238 -7.91 12.45 -17.89
C ALA A 238 -8.34 11.14 -17.19
N GLN A 239 -8.28 10.00 -17.89
CA GLN A 239 -8.50 8.69 -17.25
C GLN A 239 -7.40 8.34 -16.23
N SER A 240 -6.14 8.68 -16.52
CA SER A 240 -5.04 8.50 -15.55
C SER A 240 -5.25 9.38 -14.31
N PHE A 241 -5.58 10.66 -14.53
CA PHE A 241 -5.75 11.64 -13.45
C PHE A 241 -7.04 11.45 -12.65
N ARG A 242 -8.08 10.83 -13.22
CA ARG A 242 -9.23 10.30 -12.47
C ARG A 242 -8.76 9.37 -11.36
N GLY A 243 -7.89 8.41 -11.69
CA GLY A 243 -7.33 7.47 -10.72
C GLY A 243 -6.48 8.16 -9.67
N TYR A 244 -5.52 9.00 -10.11
CA TYR A 244 -4.61 9.69 -9.19
C TYR A 244 -5.33 10.62 -8.21
N HIS A 245 -6.27 11.44 -8.70
CA HIS A 245 -7.04 12.36 -7.86
C HIS A 245 -7.89 11.62 -6.83
N ALA A 246 -8.49 10.48 -7.19
CA ALA A 246 -9.32 9.71 -6.26
C ALA A 246 -8.51 9.04 -5.13
N SER A 247 -7.23 8.73 -5.38
CA SER A 247 -6.33 8.09 -4.40
C SER A 247 -5.49 9.06 -3.56
N GLY A 248 -5.43 10.33 -3.97
CA GLY A 248 -4.56 11.36 -3.41
C GLY A 248 -5.18 12.15 -2.26
#